data_AF-A0A8S1YL20-F1
#
_entry.id   AF-A0A8S1YL20-F1
#
_cell.length_a   1.000
_cell.length_b   1.000
_cell.length_c   1.000
_cell.angle_alpha   90.00
_cell.angle_beta   90.00
_cell.angle_gamma   90.00
#
_symmetry.space_group_name_H-M   'P 1'
#
loop_
_entity.id
_entity.type
_entity.pdbx_description
1 polymer ?
#
loop_
_entity_poly.entity_id
_entity_poly.type
_entity_poly.pdbx_seq_one_letter_code
_entity_poly.pdbx_strand_id
1 'polypeptide(L)'
;MHVYEINSTNKQYSKTNQIDVKSDSNGCDYFFPQQYIKSKCLLVNKNGKNVNLIRKNQNGHFITQQSLQFGHNQLYGSMSENGQYLMTWDQNSKEIQIRKYQQL
;
A
#
# COMPACT_ATOMS: atom_id res chain seq x y z
N MET A 1 -9.81 1.32 1.79
CA MET A 1 -9.17 0.84 3.03
C MET A 1 -9.74 1.60 4.21
N HIS A 2 -9.86 0.99 5.39
CA HIS A 2 -10.44 1.66 6.58
C HIS A 2 -9.39 1.75 7.69
N VAL A 3 -9.41 2.86 8.43
CA VAL A 3 -8.62 3.04 9.66
C VAL A 3 -9.56 2.85 10.83
N TYR A 4 -9.10 2.08 11.82
CA TYR A 4 -9.82 1.86 13.06
C TYR A 4 -8.94 2.28 14.24
N GLU A 5 -9.55 2.89 15.24
CA GLU A 5 -8.88 3.25 16.48
C GLU A 5 -9.60 2.58 17.65
N ILE A 6 -8.82 2.16 18.66
CA ILE A 6 -9.38 1.54 19.86
C ILE A 6 -9.93 2.63 20.78
N ASN A 7 -11.21 2.51 21.13
CA ASN A 7 -11.81 3.33 22.16
C ASN A 7 -11.26 2.92 23.52
N SER A 8 -10.68 3.88 24.25
CA SER A 8 -9.98 3.61 25.51
C SER A 8 -10.91 3.14 26.63
N THR A 9 -12.20 3.50 26.58
CA THR A 9 -13.21 3.18 27.60
C THR A 9 -13.74 1.76 27.44
N ASN A 10 -14.23 1.41 26.26
CA ASN A 10 -14.88 0.11 26.02
C ASN A 10 -13.97 -0.93 25.35
N LYS A 11 -12.72 -0.57 25.01
CA LYS A 11 -11.71 -1.42 24.35
C LYS A 11 -12.15 -1.99 22.98
N GLN A 12 -13.11 -1.34 22.32
CA GLN A 12 -13.56 -1.72 20.98
C GLN A 12 -12.98 -0.81 19.91
N TYR A 13 -12.79 -1.35 18.71
CA TYR A 13 -12.36 -0.57 17.55
C TYR A 13 -13.56 0.10 16.87
N SER A 14 -13.44 1.38 16.56
CA SER A 14 -14.39 2.10 15.70
C SER A 14 -13.70 2.60 14.44
N LYS A 15 -14.43 2.60 13.31
CA LYS A 15 -13.93 3.16 12.05
C LYS A 15 -13.79 4.67 12.21
N THR A 16 -12.57 5.20 12.05
CA THR A 16 -12.31 6.64 12.16
C THR A 16 -12.08 7.28 10.81
N ASN A 17 -11.59 6.53 9.82
CA ASN A 17 -11.29 7.07 8.51
C ASN A 17 -11.46 6.04 7.39
N GLN A 18 -11.68 6.55 6.18
CA GLN A 18 -11.66 5.79 4.95
C GLN A 18 -10.58 6.37 4.04
N ILE A 19 -9.68 5.50 3.59
CA ILE A 19 -8.60 5.82 2.68
C ILE A 19 -8.97 5.27 1.32
N ASP A 20 -9.07 6.17 0.34
CA ASP A 20 -9.31 5.82 -1.05
C ASP A 20 -8.08 5.13 -1.62
N VAL A 21 -8.27 3.89 -2.04
CA VAL A 21 -7.25 3.06 -2.67
C VAL A 21 -7.79 2.58 -3.99
N LYS A 22 -6.95 2.50 -5.02
CA LYS A 22 -7.39 1.85 -6.25
C LYS A 22 -7.61 0.37 -5.97
N SER A 23 -8.72 -0.11 -6.48
CA SER A 23 -9.21 -1.47 -6.32
C SER A 23 -9.85 -1.87 -7.62
N ASP A 24 -9.61 -3.11 -8.01
CA ASP A 24 -10.23 -3.76 -9.14
C ASP A 24 -10.79 -5.07 -8.58
N SER A 25 -12.08 -5.27 -8.79
CA SER A 25 -13.02 -6.00 -7.92
C SER A 25 -12.85 -7.53 -7.84
N ASN A 26 -11.72 -8.10 -8.25
CA ASN A 26 -11.58 -9.55 -8.46
C ASN A 26 -10.67 -10.24 -7.43
N GLY A 27 -10.71 -9.80 -6.17
CA GLY A 27 -10.06 -10.49 -5.05
C GLY A 27 -8.69 -9.93 -4.66
N CYS A 28 -8.41 -9.98 -3.36
CA CYS A 28 -7.14 -9.61 -2.76
C CYS A 28 -6.34 -10.87 -2.43
N ASP A 29 -6.02 -11.65 -3.45
CA ASP A 29 -5.29 -12.89 -3.27
C ASP A 29 -3.77 -12.62 -3.25
N TYR A 30 -3.02 -13.60 -2.74
CA TYR A 30 -1.55 -13.62 -2.66
C TYR A 30 -0.91 -12.68 -1.63
N PHE A 31 0.18 -13.16 -1.03
CA PHE A 31 0.91 -12.45 0.01
C PHE A 31 1.70 -11.27 -0.57
N PHE A 32 1.29 -10.06 -0.19
CA PHE A 32 2.06 -8.85 -0.38
C PHE A 32 2.14 -8.13 0.97
N PRO A 33 3.33 -7.98 1.58
CA PRO A 33 3.47 -7.35 2.89
C PRO A 33 2.99 -5.90 2.82
N GLN A 34 2.02 -5.55 3.66
CA GLN A 34 1.66 -4.15 3.88
C GLN A 34 2.74 -3.52 4.77
N GLN A 35 3.41 -2.48 4.26
CA GLN A 35 4.59 -1.89 4.91
C GLN A 35 4.41 -0.39 5.12
N TYR A 36 4.65 0.08 6.35
CA TYR A 36 4.70 1.51 6.66
C TYR A 36 6.15 1.96 6.90
N ILE A 37 6.69 2.74 5.97
CA ILE A 37 8.03 3.32 6.02
C ILE A 37 7.97 4.64 6.78
N LYS A 38 8.26 4.57 8.10
CA LYS A 38 8.14 5.71 9.03
C LYS A 38 8.92 6.94 8.57
N SER A 39 10.16 6.76 8.12
CA SER A 39 11.04 7.86 7.68
C SER A 39 10.51 8.63 6.46
N LYS A 40 9.57 8.06 5.71
CA LYS A 40 8.95 8.68 4.53
C LYS A 40 7.44 8.92 4.69
N CYS A 41 6.89 8.61 5.87
CA CYS A 41 5.44 8.58 6.12
C CYS A 41 4.65 7.85 5.02
N LEU A 42 5.20 6.74 4.51
CA LEU A 42 4.70 6.06 3.32
C LEU A 42 4.18 4.67 3.66
N LEU A 43 2.92 4.40 3.34
CA LEU A 43 2.28 3.09 3.42
C LEU A 43 2.23 2.47 2.02
N VAL A 44 2.73 1.26 1.89
CA VAL A 44 2.60 0.42 0.70
C VAL A 44 1.50 -0.59 0.96
N ASN A 45 0.47 -0.58 0.11
CA ASN A 45 -0.68 -1.46 0.21
C ASN A 45 -0.93 -2.13 -1.15
N LYS A 46 -1.21 -3.43 -1.16
CA LYS A 46 -1.70 -4.14 -2.34
C LYS A 46 -3.20 -4.35 -2.22
N ASN A 47 -3.92 -4.09 -3.31
CA ASN A 47 -5.34 -4.32 -3.41
C ASN A 47 -5.69 -4.73 -4.86
N GLY A 48 -6.21 -5.94 -5.07
CA GLY A 48 -6.42 -6.47 -6.43
C GLY A 48 -5.12 -6.55 -7.24
N LYS A 49 -5.10 -5.99 -8.44
CA LYS A 49 -3.89 -5.85 -9.28
C LYS A 49 -3.14 -4.53 -9.05
N ASN A 50 -3.48 -3.79 -8.01
CA ASN A 50 -2.90 -2.49 -7.72
C ASN A 50 -1.96 -2.53 -6.51
N VAL A 51 -0.81 -1.87 -6.63
CA VAL A 51 0.05 -1.47 -5.50
C VAL A 51 -0.11 0.03 -5.29
N ASN A 52 -0.70 0.39 -4.15
CA ASN A 52 -0.98 1.75 -3.73
C ASN A 52 0.17 2.26 -2.84
N LEU A 53 0.73 3.41 -3.21
CA LEU A 53 1.69 4.18 -2.44
C LEU A 53 0.96 5.35 -1.78
N ILE A 54 0.77 5.26 -0.47
CA ILE A 54 -0.13 6.12 0.30
C ILE A 54 0.71 6.90 1.31
N ARG A 55 0.77 8.23 1.21
CA ARG A 55 1.53 9.08 2.13
C ARG A 55 0.64 9.67 3.20
N LYS A 56 1.09 9.65 4.45
CA LYS A 56 0.50 10.42 5.54
C LYS A 56 1.00 11.86 5.46
N ASN A 57 0.10 12.83 5.31
CA ASN A 57 0.44 14.25 5.29
C ASN A 57 0.63 14.82 6.70
N GLN A 58 0.98 16.11 6.80
CA GLN A 58 1.20 16.80 8.07
C GLN A 58 -0.07 16.88 8.95
N ASN A 59 -1.26 16.87 8.34
CA ASN A 59 -2.54 16.84 9.05
C ASN A 59 -2.94 15.43 9.48
N GLY A 60 -2.07 14.45 9.28
CA GLY A 60 -2.31 13.05 9.63
C GLY A 60 -3.24 12.30 8.69
N HIS A 61 -3.67 12.91 7.58
CA HIS A 61 -4.49 12.26 6.57
C HIS A 61 -3.64 11.42 5.62
N PHE A 62 -4.16 10.26 5.24
CA PHE A 62 -3.54 9.39 4.25
C PHE A 62 -4.04 9.74 2.86
N ILE A 63 -3.11 9.98 1.93
CA ILE A 63 -3.40 10.33 0.55
C ILE A 63 -2.66 9.36 -0.36
N THR A 64 -3.38 8.70 -1.27
CA THR A 64 -2.78 7.87 -2.31
C THR A 64 -2.04 8.75 -3.30
N GLN A 65 -0.70 8.70 -3.28
CA GLN A 65 0.13 9.49 -4.19
C GLN A 65 0.27 8.82 -5.56
N GLN A 66 0.34 7.49 -5.56
CA GLN A 66 0.50 6.71 -6.77
C GLN A 66 -0.18 5.34 -6.61
N SER A 67 -0.72 4.83 -7.69
CA SER A 67 -1.18 3.44 -7.79
C SER A 67 -0.56 2.82 -9.03
N LEU A 68 0.21 1.75 -8.82
CA LEU A 68 0.80 0.94 -9.88
C LEU A 68 -0.19 -0.17 -10.21
N GLN A 69 -0.73 -0.15 -11.43
CA GLN A 69 -1.64 -1.18 -11.90
C GLN A 69 -0.87 -2.25 -12.68
N PHE A 70 -1.08 -3.50 -12.34
CA PHE A 70 -0.52 -4.67 -13.02
C PHE A 70 -1.58 -5.38 -13.86
N GLY A 71 -1.17 -6.30 -14.73
CA GLY A 71 -2.10 -7.06 -15.59
C GLY A 71 -2.87 -8.16 -14.83
N HIS A 72 -2.35 -8.61 -13.69
CA HIS A 72 -2.86 -9.77 -12.94
C HIS A 72 -2.70 -9.55 -11.42
N ASN A 73 -3.50 -10.26 -10.61
CA ASN A 73 -3.50 -10.12 -9.14
C ASN A 73 -2.42 -10.97 -8.43
N GLN A 74 -1.87 -11.98 -9.12
CA GLN A 74 -0.68 -12.74 -8.74
C GLN A 74 0.57 -11.84 -8.87
N LEU A 75 0.78 -11.09 -7.80
CA LEU A 75 1.74 -10.02 -7.69
C LEU A 75 2.40 -10.12 -6.31
N TYR A 76 3.72 -10.20 -6.30
CA TYR A 76 4.53 -10.22 -5.11
C TYR A 76 5.44 -9.01 -5.10
N GLY A 77 5.89 -8.62 -3.91
CA GLY A 77 6.85 -7.53 -3.81
C GLY A 77 7.09 -7.10 -2.39
N SER A 78 8.03 -6.18 -2.23
CA SER A 78 8.34 -5.55 -0.96
C SER A 78 9.05 -4.23 -1.22
N MET A 79 8.84 -3.30 -0.31
CA MET A 79 9.62 -2.09 -0.20
C MET A 79 10.85 -2.35 0.67
N SER A 80 12.02 -1.91 0.20
CA SER A 80 13.24 -1.82 1.03
C SER A 80 12.98 -1.06 2.34
N GLU A 81 13.70 -1.39 3.40
CA GLU A 81 13.49 -0.82 4.75
C GLU A 81 13.56 0.72 4.78
N ASN A 82 14.44 1.29 3.95
CA ASN A 82 14.63 2.73 3.81
C ASN A 82 13.67 3.38 2.79
N GLY A 83 12.81 2.60 2.14
CA GLY A 83 11.84 3.04 1.14
C GLY A 83 12.45 3.58 -0.16
N GLN A 84 13.69 3.20 -0.50
CA GLN A 84 14.37 3.67 -1.71
C GLN A 84 14.04 2.82 -2.94
N TYR A 85 13.73 1.55 -2.74
CA TYR A 85 13.41 0.59 -3.80
C TYR A 85 12.13 -0.16 -3.49
N LEU A 86 11.24 -0.21 -4.47
CA LEU A 86 10.12 -1.13 -4.52
C LEU A 86 10.47 -2.25 -5.52
N MET A 87 10.54 -3.47 -5.03
CA MET A 87 10.76 -4.67 -5.83
C MET A 87 9.42 -5.38 -6.03
N THR A 88 9.07 -5.70 -7.26
CA THR A 88 7.85 -6.45 -7.57
C THR A 88 8.14 -7.57 -8.56
N TRP A 89 7.42 -8.67 -8.44
CA TRP A 89 7.31 -9.68 -9.50
C TRP A 89 5.82 -9.83 -9.84
N ASP A 90 5.48 -9.87 -11.11
CA ASP A 90 4.10 -10.04 -11.56
C ASP A 90 3.96 -11.16 -12.60
N GLN A 91 2.82 -11.84 -12.58
CA GLN A 91 2.54 -12.98 -13.46
C GLN A 91 2.54 -12.63 -14.95
N ASN A 92 2.23 -11.39 -15.33
CA ASN A 92 2.11 -11.00 -16.73
C ASN A 92 3.49 -10.77 -17.36
N SER A 93 4.38 -10.03 -16.68
CA SER A 93 5.76 -9.87 -17.14
C SER A 93 6.63 -11.10 -16.88
N LYS A 94 6.32 -11.86 -15.82
CA LYS A 94 7.17 -12.93 -15.28
C LYS A 94 8.58 -12.44 -14.88
N GLU A 95 8.73 -11.14 -14.65
CA GLU A 95 10.01 -10.49 -14.37
C GLU A 95 10.03 -9.82 -13.00
N ILE A 96 11.23 -9.70 -12.43
CA ILE A 96 11.46 -8.82 -11.28
C ILE A 96 11.65 -7.40 -11.81
N GLN A 97 10.85 -6.48 -11.30
CA GLN A 97 10.93 -5.06 -11.61
C GLN A 97 11.33 -4.29 -10.36
N ILE A 98 12.34 -3.43 -10.48
CA ILE A 98 12.82 -2.57 -9.41
C ILE A 98 12.51 -1.13 -9.75
N ARG A 99 11.77 -0.45 -8.86
CA ARG A 99 11.46 0.97 -8.99
C ARG A 99 12.20 1.75 -7.91
N LYS A 100 13.01 2.72 -8.32
CA LYS A 100 13.72 3.62 -7.42
C LYS A 100 12.84 4.81 -7.05
N TYR A 101 12.80 5.15 -5.77
CA TYR A 101 12.13 6.35 -5.29
C TYR A 101 12.80 7.60 -5.88
N GLN A 102 11.98 8.53 -6.35
CA GLN A 102 12.41 9.86 -6.76
C GLN A 102 11.61 10.89 -5.95
N GLN A 103 12.32 11.81 -5.32
CA GLN A 103 11.72 12.97 -4.68
C GLN A 103 11.43 14.00 -5.77
N LEU A 104 10.16 14.39 -5.89
CA LEU A 104 9.76 15.56 -6.66
C LEU A 104 10.09 16.83 -5.88
#